data_AF-A0A1C5D570-F1
#
_entry.id   AF-A0A1C5D570-F1
#
_cell.length_a   1.000
_cell.length_b   1.000
_cell.length_c   1.000
_cell.angle_alpha   90.00
_cell.angle_beta   90.00
_cell.angle_gamma   90.00
#
_symmetry.space_group_name_H-M   'P 1'
#
loop_
_entity.id
_entity.type
_entity.pdbx_description
1 polymer ?
#
loop_
_entity_poly.entity_id
_entity_poly.type
_entity_poly.pdbx_seq_one_letter_code
_entity_poly.pdbx_strand_id
1 'polypeptide(L)'
;MQRPRRQAVERDESEGESVVLVWDGLSAHWSRSMRAWAAEQDWLTLERLPAYAPELNPVELLWSAVKARELAANLAGYHLAGVADAAERGIHRICSNEHLPWSFLTHTGLTIHPEPPQN
;
A
#
# COMPACT_ATOMS: atom_id res chain seq x y z
N MET A 1 38.36 8.99 -44.85
CA MET A 1 37.06 9.63 -44.56
C MET A 1 36.06 8.53 -44.22
N GLN A 2 35.96 8.14 -42.95
CA GLN A 2 35.04 7.11 -42.46
C GLN A 2 33.94 7.80 -41.62
N ARG A 3 32.68 7.52 -41.94
CA ARG A 3 31.53 7.99 -41.13
C ARG A 3 31.40 7.07 -39.91
N PRO A 4 31.23 7.58 -38.69
CA PRO A 4 30.97 6.73 -37.54
C PRO A 4 29.53 6.20 -37.58
N ARG A 5 29.38 4.90 -37.32
CA ARG A 5 28.09 4.23 -37.09
C ARG A 5 27.41 4.88 -35.88
N ARG A 6 26.16 5.31 -36.04
CA ARG A 6 25.29 5.64 -34.91
C ARG A 6 25.07 4.36 -34.11
N GLN A 7 25.63 4.28 -32.90
CA GLN A 7 25.15 3.32 -31.91
C GLN A 7 23.68 3.65 -31.66
N ALA A 8 22.82 2.63 -31.78
CA ALA A 8 21.48 2.71 -31.26
C ALA A 8 21.59 2.97 -29.76
N VAL A 9 20.95 4.05 -29.30
CA VAL A 9 20.66 4.22 -27.88
C VAL A 9 19.70 3.08 -27.55
N GLU A 10 20.25 2.05 -26.93
CA GLU A 10 19.49 1.00 -26.26
C GLU A 10 18.54 1.73 -25.32
N ARG A 11 17.23 1.60 -25.56
CA ARG A 11 16.24 2.12 -24.63
C ARG A 11 16.47 1.35 -23.35
N ASP A 12 16.85 2.06 -22.30
CA ASP A 12 16.76 1.57 -20.95
C ASP A 12 15.27 1.36 -20.68
N GLU A 13 14.79 0.14 -20.96
CA GLU A 13 13.51 -0.36 -20.47
C GLU A 13 13.70 -0.51 -18.95
N SER A 14 13.52 0.59 -18.21
CA SER A 14 13.27 0.50 -16.78
C SER A 14 11.95 -0.24 -16.64
N GLU A 15 12.02 -1.56 -16.48
CA GLU A 15 10.91 -2.40 -16.04
C GLU A 15 10.24 -1.67 -14.87
N GLY A 16 8.96 -1.33 -15.03
CA GLY A 16 8.22 -0.57 -14.02
C GLY A 16 8.31 -1.23 -12.65
N GLU A 17 8.37 -0.43 -11.59
CA GLU A 17 8.46 -0.94 -10.22
C GLU A 17 7.31 -1.91 -9.94
N SER A 18 7.64 -3.16 -9.61
CA SER A 18 6.64 -4.16 -9.22
C SER A 18 6.06 -3.84 -7.84
N VAL A 19 4.74 -3.96 -7.70
CA VAL A 19 4.00 -3.67 -6.46
C VAL A 19 3.39 -4.94 -5.90
N VAL A 20 3.55 -5.15 -4.58
CA VAL A 20 2.81 -6.17 -3.84
C VAL A 20 1.71 -5.49 -3.03
N LEU A 21 0.46 -5.83 -3.31
CA LEU A 21 -0.71 -5.36 -2.58
C LEU A 21 -1.20 -6.43 -1.61
N VAL A 22 -1.07 -6.14 -0.32
CA VAL A 22 -1.48 -7.03 0.77
C VAL A 22 -2.88 -6.64 1.25
N TRP A 23 -3.81 -7.59 1.21
CA TRP A 23 -5.21 -7.38 1.62
C TRP A 23 -5.69 -8.38 2.67
N ASP A 24 -6.62 -7.93 3.49
CA ASP A 24 -7.34 -8.77 4.45
C ASP A 24 -8.34 -9.71 3.74
N GLY A 25 -9.14 -10.41 4.56
CA GLY A 25 -10.12 -11.37 4.08
C GLY A 25 -11.43 -10.78 3.51
N LEU A 26 -11.60 -9.46 3.43
CA LEU A 26 -12.87 -8.85 3.00
C LEU A 26 -13.25 -9.31 1.58
N SER A 27 -14.47 -9.81 1.40
CA SER A 27 -14.91 -10.44 0.15
C SER A 27 -14.86 -9.50 -1.07
N ALA A 28 -14.97 -8.18 -0.85
CA ALA A 28 -14.87 -7.17 -1.90
C ALA A 28 -13.47 -7.14 -2.55
N HIS A 29 -12.40 -7.24 -1.75
CA HIS A 29 -11.00 -7.32 -2.22
C HIS A 29 -10.77 -8.54 -3.12
N TRP A 30 -11.55 -9.60 -2.91
CA TRP A 30 -11.42 -10.89 -3.60
C TRP A 30 -12.61 -11.16 -4.53
N SER A 31 -13.31 -10.13 -4.98
CA SER A 31 -14.41 -10.28 -5.93
C SER A 31 -13.92 -10.74 -7.30
N ARG A 32 -14.82 -11.29 -8.13
CA ARG A 32 -14.48 -11.68 -9.51
C ARG A 32 -13.96 -10.49 -10.31
N SER A 33 -14.59 -9.33 -10.16
CA SER A 33 -14.19 -8.11 -10.85
C SER A 33 -12.79 -7.66 -10.44
N MET A 34 -12.47 -7.72 -9.14
CA MET A 34 -11.14 -7.33 -8.65
C MET A 34 -10.04 -8.27 -9.17
N ARG A 35 -10.29 -9.59 -9.15
CA ARG A 35 -9.33 -10.57 -9.70
C ARG A 35 -9.14 -10.42 -11.21
N ALA A 36 -10.20 -10.13 -11.94
CA ALA A 36 -10.12 -9.91 -13.39
C ALA A 36 -9.26 -8.67 -13.69
N TRP A 37 -9.49 -7.56 -12.98
CA TRP A 37 -8.69 -6.35 -13.13
C TRP A 37 -7.22 -6.57 -12.76
N ALA A 38 -6.94 -7.25 -11.64
CA ALA A 38 -5.57 -7.51 -11.20
C ALA A 38 -4.79 -8.42 -12.17
N ALA A 39 -5.47 -9.37 -12.83
CA ALA A 39 -4.85 -10.23 -13.83
C ALA A 39 -4.41 -9.49 -15.11
N GLU A 40 -4.90 -8.28 -15.34
CA GLU A 40 -4.48 -7.40 -16.44
C GLU A 40 -3.26 -6.54 -16.08
N GLN A 41 -2.79 -6.59 -14.81
CA GLN A 41 -1.66 -5.80 -14.32
C GLN A 41 -0.44 -6.72 -14.12
N ASP A 42 0.48 -6.73 -15.08
CA ASP A 42 1.73 -7.51 -15.02
C ASP A 42 2.68 -7.07 -13.89
N TRP A 43 2.55 -5.81 -13.46
CA TRP A 43 3.34 -5.20 -12.38
C TRP A 43 2.78 -5.41 -10.97
N LEU A 44 1.59 -6.02 -10.80
CA LEU A 44 0.89 -6.10 -9.52
C LEU A 44 0.69 -7.54 -9.02
N THR A 45 1.23 -7.84 -7.84
CA THR A 45 0.99 -9.10 -7.12
C THR A 45 0.05 -8.87 -5.95
N LEU A 46 -0.98 -9.71 -5.79
CA LEU A 46 -1.91 -9.65 -4.65
C LEU A 46 -1.58 -10.73 -3.62
N GLU A 47 -1.39 -10.32 -2.36
CA GLU A 47 -1.16 -11.22 -1.23
C GLU A 47 -2.32 -11.15 -0.23
N ARG A 48 -2.72 -12.30 0.30
CA ARG A 48 -3.83 -12.39 1.26
C ARG A 48 -3.31 -12.63 2.67
N LEU A 49 -3.70 -11.77 3.60
CA LEU A 49 -3.47 -12.01 5.01
C LEU A 49 -4.28 -13.22 5.52
N PRO A 50 -3.75 -13.98 6.49
CA PRO A 50 -4.51 -15.01 7.18
C PRO A 50 -5.85 -14.49 7.72
N ALA A 51 -6.86 -15.36 7.74
CA ALA A 51 -8.17 -14.98 8.26
C ALA A 51 -8.06 -14.64 9.76
N TYR A 52 -8.77 -13.59 10.18
CA TYR A 52 -8.80 -13.12 11.57
C TYR A 52 -7.43 -12.76 12.17
N ALA A 53 -6.50 -12.26 11.35
CA ALA A 53 -5.17 -11.79 11.80
C ALA A 53 -5.03 -10.25 11.68
N PRO A 54 -5.81 -9.44 12.41
CA PRO A 54 -5.71 -7.98 12.36
C PRO A 54 -4.34 -7.45 12.81
N GLU A 55 -3.61 -8.19 13.64
CA GLU A 55 -2.24 -7.88 14.06
C GLU A 55 -1.24 -7.85 12.89
N LEU A 56 -1.57 -8.51 11.78
CA LEU A 56 -0.75 -8.50 10.56
C LEU A 56 -1.14 -7.38 9.59
N ASN A 57 -2.22 -6.64 9.85
CA ASN A 57 -2.68 -5.57 8.97
C ASN A 57 -2.20 -4.19 9.48
N PRO A 58 -1.18 -3.56 8.86
CA PRO A 58 -0.65 -2.29 9.33
C PRO A 58 -1.66 -1.13 9.24
N VAL A 59 -2.72 -1.28 8.42
CA VAL A 59 -3.81 -0.31 8.32
C VAL A 59 -4.60 -0.21 9.64
N GLU A 60 -4.64 -1.27 10.46
CA GLU A 60 -5.29 -1.22 11.79
C GLU A 60 -4.55 -0.27 12.75
N LEU A 61 -3.21 -0.22 12.67
CA LEU A 61 -2.39 0.70 13.44
C LEU A 61 -2.55 2.15 12.95
N LEU A 62 -2.60 2.33 11.63
CA LEU A 62 -2.94 3.63 11.03
C LEU A 62 -4.29 4.12 11.56
N TRP A 63 -5.33 3.29 11.51
CA TRP A 63 -6.66 3.67 12.02
C TRP A 63 -6.65 3.90 13.52
N SER A 64 -5.90 3.13 14.29
CA SER A 64 -5.76 3.35 15.73
C SER A 64 -5.12 4.71 16.03
N ALA A 65 -4.10 5.10 15.27
CA ALA A 65 -3.45 6.41 15.40
C ALA A 65 -4.37 7.57 14.99
N VAL A 66 -5.14 7.43 13.90
CA VAL A 66 -6.12 8.43 13.46
C VAL A 66 -7.24 8.58 14.50
N LYS A 67 -7.77 7.45 15.01
CA LYS A 67 -8.82 7.45 16.04
C LYS A 67 -8.38 8.11 17.34
N ALA A 68 -7.15 7.82 17.77
CA ALA A 68 -6.61 8.34 19.03
C ALA A 68 -6.39 9.86 19.02
N ARG A 69 -6.24 10.49 17.84
CA ARG A 69 -5.87 11.89 17.72
C ARG A 69 -6.89 12.73 16.97
N GLU A 70 -7.13 12.44 15.70
CA GLU A 70 -8.01 13.25 14.86
C GLU A 70 -9.50 12.99 15.10
N LEU A 71 -9.85 11.76 15.49
CA LEU A 71 -11.22 11.39 15.85
C LEU A 71 -11.40 11.23 17.37
N ALA A 72 -10.48 11.81 18.16
CA ALA A 72 -10.52 11.75 19.61
C ALA A 72 -11.83 12.34 20.17
N ALA A 73 -12.21 11.90 21.38
CA ALA A 73 -13.46 12.27 22.04
C ALA A 73 -14.74 11.91 21.26
N ASN A 74 -14.69 10.84 20.44
CA ASN A 74 -15.78 10.41 19.56
C ASN A 74 -16.29 11.56 18.71
N LEU A 75 -15.39 12.32 18.06
CA LEU A 75 -15.69 13.54 17.29
C LEU A 75 -17.09 13.47 16.67
N ALA A 76 -18.06 14.02 17.41
CA ALA A 76 -19.47 13.93 17.09
C ALA A 76 -19.79 15.10 16.18
N GLY A 77 -19.15 15.11 15.01
CA GLY A 77 -19.49 16.07 13.97
C GLY A 77 -20.94 15.82 13.56
N TYR A 78 -21.74 16.88 13.49
CA TYR A 78 -23.13 16.80 12.98
C TYR A 78 -23.20 16.44 11.49
N HIS A 79 -22.05 16.34 10.81
CA HIS A 79 -21.93 16.12 9.37
C HIS A 79 -20.84 15.11 9.05
N LEU A 80 -21.15 14.20 8.13
CA LEU A 80 -20.21 13.22 7.59
C LEU A 80 -18.94 13.87 7.04
N ALA A 81 -19.05 15.05 6.41
CA ALA A 81 -17.92 15.81 5.89
C ALA A 81 -16.87 16.11 6.99
N GLY A 82 -17.30 16.51 8.19
CA GLY A 82 -16.36 16.81 9.27
C GLY A 82 -15.57 15.59 9.75
N VAL A 83 -16.19 14.40 9.70
CA VAL A 83 -15.52 13.14 10.02
C VAL A 83 -14.55 12.74 8.91
N ALA A 84 -14.95 12.90 7.65
CA ALA A 84 -14.10 12.64 6.49
C ALA A 84 -12.86 13.54 6.50
N ASP A 85 -13.03 14.85 6.68
CA ASP A 85 -11.91 15.82 6.74
C ASP A 85 -10.96 15.49 7.90
N ALA A 86 -11.49 15.03 9.04
CA ALA A 86 -10.66 14.64 10.18
C ALA A 86 -9.85 13.37 9.89
N ALA A 87 -10.46 12.36 9.27
CA ALA A 87 -9.76 11.14 8.86
C ALA A 87 -8.67 11.46 7.82
N GLU A 88 -8.98 12.28 6.82
CA GLU A 88 -8.04 12.71 5.79
C GLU A 88 -6.85 13.47 6.37
N ARG A 89 -7.08 14.42 7.30
CA ARG A 89 -5.99 15.08 8.04
C ARG A 89 -5.10 14.10 8.80
N GLY A 90 -5.69 13.08 9.40
CA GLY A 90 -4.94 12.05 10.13
C GLY A 90 -4.06 11.21 9.21
N ILE A 91 -4.61 10.80 8.07
CA ILE A 91 -3.87 10.09 7.02
C ILE A 91 -2.73 10.96 6.49
N HIS A 92 -2.99 12.23 6.13
CA HIS A 92 -1.95 13.15 5.68
C HIS A 92 -0.84 13.36 6.72
N ARG A 93 -1.18 13.48 8.01
CA ARG A 93 -0.18 13.60 9.08
C ARG A 93 0.72 12.36 9.14
N ILE A 94 0.13 11.18 9.02
CA ILE A 94 0.87 9.91 9.03
C ILE A 94 1.77 9.82 7.79
N CYS A 95 1.23 10.08 6.60
CA CYS A 95 1.99 10.03 5.34
C CYS A 95 3.07 11.11 5.22
N SER A 96 2.92 12.26 5.90
CA SER A 96 3.93 13.33 5.95
C SER A 96 5.17 12.98 6.78
N ASN A 97 5.14 11.86 7.51
CA ASN A 97 6.28 11.36 8.28
C ASN A 97 6.50 9.89 7.92
N GLU A 98 7.43 9.64 7.00
CA GLU A 98 7.73 8.30 6.48
C GLU A 98 8.00 7.26 7.59
N HIS A 99 8.55 7.67 8.73
CA HIS A 99 8.81 6.77 9.84
C HIS A 99 7.52 6.15 10.41
N LEU A 100 6.37 6.84 10.33
CA LEU A 100 5.12 6.33 10.88
C LEU A 100 4.58 5.13 10.08
N PRO A 101 4.32 5.20 8.76
CA PRO A 101 3.94 4.04 7.96
C PRO A 101 4.90 2.86 8.11
N TRP A 102 6.22 3.12 8.07
CA TRP A 102 7.22 2.06 8.24
C TRP A 102 7.20 1.44 9.64
N SER A 103 6.96 2.23 10.69
CA SER A 103 6.83 1.70 12.05
C SER A 103 5.59 0.81 12.21
N PHE A 104 4.49 1.13 11.51
CA PHE A 104 3.27 0.31 11.54
C PHE A 104 3.51 -1.03 10.87
N LEU A 105 4.15 -1.04 9.69
CA LEU A 105 4.56 -2.28 9.04
C LEU A 105 5.49 -3.11 9.94
N THR A 106 6.51 -2.47 10.52
CA THR A 106 7.47 -3.15 11.42
C THR A 106 6.77 -3.81 12.60
N HIS A 107 5.72 -3.20 13.15
CA HIS A 107 4.96 -3.76 14.28
C HIS A 107 4.18 -5.03 13.92
N THR A 108 3.83 -5.22 12.64
CA THR A 108 3.17 -6.46 12.17
C THR A 108 4.14 -7.65 12.08
N GLY A 109 5.45 -7.40 12.15
CA GLY A 109 6.47 -8.41 11.90
C GLY A 109 6.64 -8.79 10.42
N LEU A 110 5.86 -8.20 9.51
CA LEU A 110 6.04 -8.36 8.07
C LEU A 110 7.28 -7.61 7.59
N THR A 111 8.04 -8.23 6.71
CA THR A 111 9.23 -7.65 6.10
C THR A 111 9.11 -7.67 4.58
N ILE A 112 9.57 -6.59 3.94
CA ILE A 112 9.69 -6.52 2.48
C ILE A 112 11.09 -7.03 2.15
N HIS A 113 11.24 -8.35 2.01
CA HIS A 113 12.46 -8.92 1.45
C HIS A 113 12.23 -9.27 -0.02
N PRO A 114 13.13 -8.90 -0.94
CA PRO A 114 13.23 -9.66 -2.18
C PRO A 114 13.73 -11.05 -1.79
N GLU A 115 12.92 -12.09 -2.04
CA GLU A 115 13.44 -13.45 -1.96
C GLU A 115 14.50 -13.58 -3.07
N PRO A 116 15.76 -13.94 -2.74
CA PRO A 116 16.74 -14.18 -3.79
C PRO A 116 16.23 -15.34 -4.67
N PRO A 117 16.43 -15.28 -6.00
CA PRO A 117 15.93 -16.31 -6.89
C PRO A 117 16.40 -17.68 -6.42
N GLN A 118 15.46 -18.59 -6.15
CA GLN A 118 15.75 -20.00 -5.91
C GLN A 118 16.07 -20.63 -7.26
N ASN A 119 17.36 -20.56 -7.64
CA ASN A 119 18.07 -21.24 -8.75
C ASN A 119 17.27 -21.61 -10.01
#